data_AF-A0A6I0E142-F1
#
_entry.id   AF-A0A6I0E142-F1
#
_cell.length_a   1.000
_cell.length_b   1.000
_cell.length_c   1.000
_cell.angle_alpha   90.00
_cell.angle_beta   90.00
_cell.angle_gamma   90.00
#
_symmetry.space_group_name_H-M   'P 1'
#
loop_
_entity.id
_entity.type
_entity.pdbx_description
1 polymer ?
#
loop_
_entity_poly.entity_id
_entity_poly.type
_entity_poly.pdbx_seq_one_letter_code
_entity_poly.pdbx_strand_id
1 'polypeptide(L)'
;MSKFPYPLLPASELTGLMNRWSELGRAFYVLIRYDAAGGYCIPADAVDETWLRFAFHTETAVQAAVVPRWSVEPVSMDEYARKFGYVADHIRRGNSFLTNLTQPSRVVTDFTLEQLYETAVAPYKVWMRDRFVCFSPECFVKITDGSIHTFPMKGTVDASIPDAA
;
A
#
# COMPACT_ATOMS: atom_id res chain seq x y z
N MET A 1 -2.48 -23.11 12.31
CA MET A 1 -2.14 -21.94 11.47
C MET A 1 -0.63 -21.90 11.35
N SER A 2 -0.10 -21.97 10.13
CA SER A 2 1.33 -21.80 9.90
C SER A 2 1.74 -20.38 10.32
N LYS A 3 2.96 -20.21 10.83
CA LYS A 3 3.47 -18.91 11.30
C LYS A 3 4.19 -18.22 10.16
N PHE A 4 3.98 -16.91 9.99
CA PHE A 4 4.75 -16.10 9.06
C PHE A 4 6.26 -16.26 9.34
N PRO A 5 7.09 -16.60 8.33
CA PRO A 5 8.44 -17.11 8.58
C PRO A 5 9.47 -16.03 8.89
N TYR A 6 9.14 -14.75 8.67
CA TYR A 6 10.07 -13.64 8.86
C TYR A 6 9.92 -13.00 10.24
N PRO A 7 11.03 -12.67 10.92
CA PRO A 7 10.99 -12.00 12.21
C PRO A 7 10.52 -10.56 12.06
N LEU A 8 9.61 -10.14 12.95
CA LEU A 8 9.29 -8.73 13.10
C LEU A 8 10.44 -8.05 13.86
N LEU A 9 11.13 -7.13 13.19
CA LEU A 9 12.26 -6.40 13.75
C LEU A 9 11.77 -5.09 14.38
N PRO A 10 12.32 -4.70 15.55
CA PRO A 10 12.19 -3.34 16.07
C PRO A 10 12.78 -2.30 15.10
N ALA A 11 12.33 -1.05 15.20
CA ALA A 11 12.77 0.02 14.30
C ALA A 11 14.31 0.16 14.19
N SER A 12 15.03 0.11 15.32
CA SER A 12 16.49 0.25 15.33
C SER A 12 17.21 -0.88 14.59
N GLU A 13 16.78 -2.12 14.80
CA GLU A 13 17.34 -3.29 14.11
C GLU A 13 17.00 -3.27 12.62
N LEU A 14 15.78 -2.87 12.28
CA LEU A 14 15.34 -2.71 10.91
C LEU A 14 16.23 -1.71 10.16
N THR A 15 16.42 -0.51 10.72
CA THR A 15 17.30 0.52 10.15
C THR A 15 18.74 0.04 10.03
N GLY A 16 19.29 -0.61 11.06
CA GLY A 16 20.65 -1.13 11.03
C GLY A 16 20.86 -2.21 9.96
N LEU A 17 19.86 -3.06 9.75
CA LEU A 17 19.89 -4.10 8.72
C LEU A 17 19.76 -3.52 7.31
N MET A 18 18.85 -2.57 7.12
CA MET A 18 18.70 -1.84 5.85
C MET A 18 19.99 -1.14 5.45
N ASN A 19 20.64 -0.41 6.37
CA ASN A 19 21.90 0.30 6.08
C ASN A 19 23.00 -0.68 5.67
N ARG A 20 23.16 -1.77 6.43
CA ARG A 20 24.17 -2.80 6.13
C ARG A 20 23.95 -3.45 4.78
N TRP A 21 22.71 -3.82 4.44
CA TRP A 21 22.45 -4.46 3.14
C TRP A 21 22.56 -3.48 1.97
N SER A 22 22.22 -2.20 2.18
CA SER A 22 22.49 -1.13 1.22
C SER A 22 23.99 -0.95 0.96
N GLU A 23 24.82 -0.91 2.01
CA GLU A 23 26.29 -0.84 1.88
C GLU A 23 26.89 -2.03 1.12
N LEU A 24 26.30 -3.21 1.29
CA LEU A 24 26.71 -4.44 0.60
C LEU A 24 26.16 -4.55 -0.83
N GLY A 25 25.33 -3.60 -1.30
CA GLY A 25 24.66 -3.70 -2.60
C GLY A 25 23.70 -4.90 -2.70
N ARG A 26 23.21 -5.41 -1.57
CA ARG A 26 22.29 -6.55 -1.54
C ARG A 26 20.86 -6.05 -1.78
N ALA A 27 20.15 -6.65 -2.73
CA ALA A 27 18.74 -6.36 -2.95
C ALA A 27 17.87 -6.94 -1.82
N PHE A 28 16.95 -6.13 -1.30
CA PHE A 28 16.01 -6.54 -0.25
C PHE A 28 14.69 -5.79 -0.36
N TYR A 29 13.64 -6.38 0.21
CA TYR A 29 12.36 -5.74 0.45
C TYR A 29 12.23 -5.33 1.91
N VAL A 30 11.53 -4.22 2.15
CA VAL A 30 11.19 -3.75 3.48
C VAL A 30 9.69 -3.49 3.59
N LEU A 31 9.10 -3.95 4.68
CA LEU A 31 7.73 -3.64 5.08
C LEU A 31 7.77 -2.94 6.43
N ILE A 32 7.41 -1.66 6.47
CA ILE A 32 7.45 -0.83 7.68
C ILE A 32 6.04 -0.70 8.22
N ARG A 33 5.87 -0.87 9.53
CA ARG A 33 4.58 -0.61 10.19
C ARG A 33 4.22 0.87 10.07
N TYR A 34 2.92 1.17 10.01
CA TYR A 34 2.41 2.54 9.94
C TYR A 34 2.88 3.43 11.11
N ASP A 35 3.03 2.85 12.30
CA ASP A 35 3.53 3.54 13.51
C ASP A 35 5.06 3.69 13.55
N ALA A 36 5.76 3.22 12.51
CA ALA A 36 7.23 3.17 12.41
C ALA A 36 7.92 2.43 13.57
N ALA A 37 7.19 1.63 14.37
CA ALA A 37 7.76 0.94 15.52
C ALA A 37 8.62 -0.28 15.15
N GLY A 38 8.56 -0.72 13.88
CA GLY A 38 9.29 -1.87 13.39
C GLY A 38 8.80 -2.33 12.01
N GLY A 39 9.27 -3.50 11.59
CA GLY A 39 8.96 -4.02 10.26
C GLY A 39 9.65 -5.34 9.91
N TYR A 40 9.59 -5.70 8.65
CA TYR A 40 10.27 -6.86 8.08
C TYR A 40 11.29 -6.37 7.06
N CYS A 41 12.49 -6.94 7.07
CA CYS A 41 13.51 -6.72 6.05
C CYS A 41 13.95 -8.09 5.53
N ILE A 42 13.71 -8.34 4.25
CA ILE A 42 13.78 -9.67 3.65
C ILE A 42 14.66 -9.57 2.40
N PRO A 43 15.73 -10.38 2.27
CA PRO A 43 16.50 -10.42 1.05
C PRO A 43 15.63 -10.77 -0.16
N ALA A 44 15.84 -10.10 -1.28
CA ALA A 44 15.00 -10.30 -2.46
C ALA A 44 15.08 -11.76 -2.98
N ASP A 45 16.24 -12.39 -2.83
CA ASP A 45 16.52 -13.78 -3.19
C ASP A 45 15.99 -14.83 -2.19
N ALA A 46 15.47 -14.38 -1.04
CA ALA A 46 14.98 -15.25 0.03
C ALA A 46 13.48 -15.11 0.28
N VAL A 47 12.75 -14.40 -0.59
CA VAL A 47 11.30 -14.26 -0.48
C VAL A 47 10.62 -15.58 -0.84
N ASP A 48 10.01 -16.19 0.17
CA ASP A 48 9.01 -17.24 0.04
C ASP A 48 7.67 -16.66 -0.48
N GLU A 49 7.43 -16.85 -1.78
CA GLU A 49 6.22 -16.44 -2.48
C GLU A 49 4.94 -17.16 -2.05
N THR A 50 5.02 -18.16 -1.16
CA THR A 50 3.82 -18.73 -0.51
C THR A 50 3.31 -17.84 0.63
N TRP A 51 4.10 -16.89 1.09
CA TRP A 51 3.79 -15.98 2.19
C TRP A 51 3.71 -14.53 1.80
N LEU A 52 4.58 -14.09 0.89
CA LEU A 52 4.74 -12.69 0.56
C LEU A 52 5.12 -12.55 -0.91
N ARG A 53 4.35 -11.76 -1.67
CA ARG A 53 4.67 -11.43 -3.07
C ARG A 53 4.71 -9.92 -3.25
N PHE A 54 5.68 -9.44 -4.01
CA PHE A 54 5.79 -8.06 -4.43
C PHE A 54 5.76 -7.99 -5.96
N ALA A 55 5.07 -6.99 -6.49
CA ALA A 55 5.04 -6.70 -7.91
C ALA A 55 5.24 -5.19 -8.12
N PHE A 56 6.17 -4.85 -9.02
CA PHE A 56 6.47 -3.49 -9.43
C PHE A 56 6.30 -3.41 -10.95
N HIS A 57 5.59 -2.39 -11.42
CA HIS A 57 5.24 -2.15 -12.82
C HIS A 57 4.68 -3.41 -13.51
N THR A 58 3.67 -4.06 -12.91
CA THR A 58 2.99 -5.17 -13.60
C THR A 58 2.18 -4.64 -14.78
N GLU A 59 2.65 -4.90 -15.99
CA GLU A 59 2.02 -4.46 -17.25
C GLU A 59 0.93 -5.43 -17.74
N THR A 60 0.86 -6.65 -17.20
CA THR A 60 0.00 -7.68 -17.77
C THR A 60 -1.28 -7.84 -16.96
N ALA A 61 -2.37 -7.31 -17.51
CA ALA A 61 -3.71 -7.75 -17.16
C ALA A 61 -3.88 -9.21 -17.63
N VAL A 62 -3.77 -10.18 -16.73
CA VAL A 62 -4.40 -11.48 -17.01
C VAL A 62 -5.89 -11.21 -16.92
N GLN A 63 -6.59 -11.26 -18.06
CA GLN A 63 -8.05 -11.16 -18.07
C GLN A 63 -8.61 -12.25 -17.16
N ALA A 64 -9.07 -11.86 -15.98
CA ALA A 64 -9.72 -12.76 -15.06
C ALA A 64 -11.02 -13.24 -15.74
N ALA A 65 -11.14 -14.55 -15.93
CA ALA A 65 -12.34 -15.16 -16.48
C ALA A 65 -13.59 -14.96 -15.58
N VAL A 66 -13.39 -14.52 -14.34
CA VAL A 66 -14.43 -14.37 -13.31
C VAL A 66 -14.28 -13.01 -12.63
N VAL A 67 -15.42 -12.30 -12.51
CA VAL A 67 -15.52 -11.03 -11.79
C VAL A 67 -15.91 -11.32 -10.33
N PRO A 68 -15.20 -10.77 -9.33
CA PRO A 68 -15.58 -10.92 -7.92
C PRO A 68 -16.95 -10.32 -7.63
N ARG A 69 -17.72 -10.96 -6.76
CA ARG A 69 -18.92 -10.35 -6.17
C ARG A 69 -18.49 -9.47 -5.02
N TRP A 70 -19.08 -8.28 -4.95
CA TRP A 70 -18.75 -7.28 -3.94
C TRP A 70 -19.99 -6.94 -3.10
N SER A 71 -19.78 -6.84 -1.79
CA SER A 71 -20.70 -6.21 -0.85
C SER A 71 -19.90 -5.17 -0.07
N VAL A 72 -20.27 -3.91 -0.20
CA VAL A 72 -19.57 -2.78 0.42
C VAL A 72 -20.50 -2.17 1.47
N GLU A 73 -19.98 -2.04 2.68
CA GLU A 73 -20.60 -1.32 3.78
C GLU A 73 -19.79 -0.03 3.98
N PRO A 74 -20.11 1.05 3.23
CA PRO A 74 -19.39 2.31 3.34
C PRO A 74 -19.66 2.97 4.69
N VAL A 75 -18.71 3.81 5.14
CA VAL A 75 -18.96 4.75 6.23
C VAL A 75 -20.23 5.57 5.93
N SER A 76 -21.08 5.75 6.94
CA SER A 76 -22.30 6.54 6.74
C SER A 76 -21.96 7.99 6.37
N MET A 77 -22.80 8.60 5.53
CA MET A 77 -22.63 10.00 5.14
C MET A 77 -22.63 10.93 6.35
N ASP A 78 -23.48 10.68 7.35
CA ASP A 78 -23.55 11.48 8.57
C ASP A 78 -22.27 11.39 9.40
N GLU A 79 -21.71 10.18 9.53
CA GLU A 79 -20.45 9.99 10.25
C GLU A 79 -19.30 10.69 9.55
N TYR A 80 -19.21 10.55 8.21
CA TYR A 80 -18.19 11.23 7.43
C TYR A 80 -18.36 12.75 7.49
N ALA A 81 -19.58 13.26 7.35
CA ALA A 81 -19.90 14.69 7.39
C ALA A 81 -19.51 15.32 8.73
N ARG A 82 -19.74 14.63 9.85
CA ARG A 82 -19.30 15.09 11.18
C ARG A 82 -17.78 15.22 11.26
N LYS A 83 -17.04 14.22 10.80
CA LYS A 83 -15.57 14.22 10.80
C LYS A 83 -15.00 15.27 9.85
N PHE A 84 -15.60 15.42 8.67
CA PHE A 84 -15.28 16.46 7.71
C PHE A 84 -15.50 17.85 8.28
N GLY A 85 -16.65 18.09 8.94
CA GLY A 85 -16.96 19.37 9.59
C GLY A 85 -15.92 19.76 10.65
N TYR A 86 -15.48 18.80 11.45
CA TYR A 86 -14.39 19.01 12.41
C TYR A 86 -13.09 19.45 11.72
N VAL A 87 -12.64 18.72 10.70
CA VAL A 87 -11.41 19.07 9.96
C VAL A 87 -11.54 20.45 9.31
N ALA A 88 -12.67 20.74 8.68
CA ALA A 88 -12.91 22.02 8.01
C ALA A 88 -12.92 23.20 9.00
N ASP A 89 -13.53 23.05 10.18
CA ASP A 89 -13.51 24.06 11.23
C ASP A 89 -12.07 24.33 11.72
N HIS A 90 -11.27 23.29 11.96
CA HIS A 90 -9.87 23.45 12.35
C HIS A 90 -9.01 24.13 11.28
N ILE A 91 -9.25 23.84 10.00
CA ILE A 91 -8.57 24.55 8.90
C ILE A 91 -8.97 26.03 8.88
N ARG A 92 -10.25 26.37 9.03
CA ARG A 92 -10.72 27.77 9.06
C ARG A 92 -10.16 28.57 10.24
N ARG A 93 -9.94 27.91 11.39
CA ARG A 93 -9.30 28.51 12.57
C ARG A 93 -7.79 28.72 12.40
N GLY A 94 -7.20 28.21 11.32
CA GLY A 94 -5.76 28.30 11.08
C GLY A 94 -4.92 27.23 11.79
N ASN A 95 -5.53 26.16 12.31
CA ASN A 95 -4.79 25.09 12.99
C ASN A 95 -4.00 24.20 12.01
N SER A 96 -4.41 24.17 10.74
CA SER A 96 -3.68 23.50 9.66
C SER A 96 -4.06 24.12 8.32
N PHE A 97 -3.19 23.97 7.32
CA PHE A 97 -3.43 24.38 5.94
C PHE A 97 -4.09 23.26 5.10
N LEU A 98 -3.78 22.00 5.41
CA LEU A 98 -4.27 20.82 4.70
C LEU A 98 -4.33 19.62 5.65
N THR A 99 -5.35 18.79 5.51
CA THR A 99 -5.46 17.54 6.27
C THR A 99 -6.14 16.49 5.41
N ASN A 100 -5.49 15.33 5.27
CA ASN A 100 -6.05 14.18 4.57
C ASN A 100 -6.96 13.41 5.53
N LEU A 101 -8.27 13.60 5.41
CA LEU A 101 -9.26 12.82 6.15
C LEU A 101 -9.51 11.49 5.41
N THR A 102 -9.22 10.37 6.06
CA THR A 102 -9.51 9.02 5.53
C THR A 102 -10.48 8.29 6.44
N GLN A 103 -11.29 7.38 5.87
CA GLN A 103 -12.20 6.51 6.61
C GLN A 103 -12.20 5.09 6.02
N PRO A 104 -12.01 4.04 6.84
CA PRO A 104 -12.13 2.68 6.36
C PRO A 104 -13.60 2.35 6.08
N SER A 105 -13.86 1.61 5.00
CA SER A 105 -15.16 1.02 4.70
C SER A 105 -15.00 -0.49 4.63
N ARG A 106 -15.98 -1.24 5.12
CA ARG A 106 -15.91 -2.69 5.07
C ARG A 106 -16.28 -3.16 3.67
N VAL A 107 -15.47 -4.05 3.12
CA VAL A 107 -15.69 -4.69 1.81
C VAL A 107 -15.67 -6.20 2.02
N VAL A 108 -16.66 -6.88 1.48
CA VAL A 108 -16.81 -8.33 1.49
C VAL A 108 -16.84 -8.82 0.03
N THR A 109 -16.11 -9.89 -0.24
CA THR A 109 -16.06 -10.53 -1.56
C THR A 109 -15.91 -12.04 -1.41
N ASP A 110 -16.27 -12.76 -2.47
CA ASP A 110 -16.04 -14.19 -2.60
C ASP A 110 -14.63 -14.54 -3.09
N PHE A 111 -13.77 -13.55 -3.33
CA PHE A 111 -12.36 -13.75 -3.64
C PHE A 111 -11.51 -13.81 -2.37
N THR A 112 -10.47 -14.65 -2.40
CA THR A 112 -9.38 -14.60 -1.42
C THR A 112 -8.46 -13.41 -1.68
N LEU A 113 -7.67 -12.99 -0.69
CA LEU A 113 -6.65 -11.96 -0.87
C LEU A 113 -5.64 -12.31 -1.97
N GLU A 114 -5.34 -13.60 -2.15
CA GLU A 114 -4.46 -14.08 -3.22
C GLU A 114 -5.11 -13.93 -4.60
N GLN A 115 -6.39 -14.31 -4.74
CA GLN A 115 -7.13 -14.10 -6.00
C GLN A 115 -7.23 -12.62 -6.36
N LEU A 116 -7.44 -11.74 -5.37
CA LEU A 116 -7.40 -10.29 -5.58
C LEU A 116 -6.01 -9.84 -6.07
N TYR A 117 -4.93 -10.36 -5.47
CA TYR A 117 -3.57 -10.05 -5.91
C TYR A 117 -3.29 -10.45 -7.36
N GLU A 118 -3.70 -11.65 -7.77
CA GLU A 118 -3.45 -12.18 -9.12
C GLU A 118 -4.25 -11.43 -10.19
N THR A 119 -5.48 -11.03 -9.87
CA THR A 119 -6.38 -10.38 -10.83
C THR A 119 -6.24 -8.86 -10.92
N ALA A 120 -5.75 -8.20 -9.86
CA ALA A 120 -5.63 -6.75 -9.85
C ALA A 120 -4.49 -6.26 -10.76
N VAL A 121 -4.75 -5.16 -11.47
CA VAL A 121 -3.75 -4.42 -12.26
C VAL A 121 -3.40 -3.15 -11.49
N ALA A 122 -2.15 -3.06 -11.03
CA ALA A 122 -1.64 -1.84 -10.43
C ALA A 122 -0.11 -1.75 -10.60
N PRO A 123 0.46 -0.54 -10.70
CA PRO A 123 1.91 -0.35 -10.76
C PRO A 123 2.65 -0.95 -9.57
N TYR A 124 2.07 -0.95 -8.38
CA TYR A 124 2.70 -1.54 -7.19
C TYR A 124 1.69 -2.43 -6.49
N LYS A 125 2.03 -3.72 -6.33
CA LYS A 125 1.21 -4.69 -5.60
C LYS A 125 2.03 -5.39 -4.53
N VAL A 126 1.40 -5.64 -3.40
CA VAL A 126 1.94 -6.54 -2.38
C VAL A 126 0.82 -7.40 -1.81
N TRP A 127 1.10 -8.69 -1.64
CA TRP A 127 0.21 -9.63 -0.99
C TRP A 127 0.93 -10.34 0.13
N MET A 128 0.33 -10.31 1.32
CA MET A 128 0.77 -11.07 2.48
C MET A 128 -0.32 -12.06 2.87
N ARG A 129 0.02 -13.35 2.79
CA ARG A 129 -0.91 -14.45 3.07
C ARG A 129 -1.63 -14.27 4.39
N ASP A 130 -2.96 -14.43 4.34
CA ASP A 130 -3.88 -14.36 5.48
C ASP A 130 -3.83 -13.03 6.26
N ARG A 131 -3.24 -11.95 5.69
CA ARG A 131 -3.12 -10.64 6.34
C ARG A 131 -3.69 -9.50 5.53
N PHE A 132 -3.13 -9.22 4.35
CA PHE A 132 -3.59 -8.12 3.51
C PHE A 132 -3.14 -8.28 2.05
N VAL A 133 -3.81 -7.53 1.19
CA VAL A 133 -3.35 -7.21 -0.16
C VAL A 133 -3.39 -5.68 -0.32
N CYS A 134 -2.42 -5.11 -1.03
CA CYS A 134 -2.35 -3.69 -1.28
C CYS A 134 -2.02 -3.44 -2.76
N PHE A 135 -2.70 -2.44 -3.32
CA PHE A 135 -2.53 -1.97 -4.68
C PHE A 135 -2.29 -0.47 -4.62
N SER A 136 -1.09 -0.02 -4.97
CA SER A 136 -0.77 1.41 -5.03
C SER A 136 -0.60 1.86 -6.48
N PRO A 137 -1.30 2.94 -6.91
CA PRO A 137 -1.03 3.58 -8.19
C PRO A 137 0.22 4.48 -8.13
N GLU A 138 0.67 4.87 -6.94
CA GLU A 138 1.64 5.94 -6.74
C GLU A 138 2.93 5.43 -6.11
N CYS A 139 4.05 5.89 -6.67
CA CYS A 139 5.38 5.67 -6.12
C CYS A 139 5.67 6.71 -5.04
N PHE A 140 6.07 6.27 -3.84
CA PHE A 140 6.46 7.21 -2.80
C PHE A 140 7.81 7.89 -3.13
N VAL A 141 8.85 7.07 -3.27
CA VAL A 141 10.21 7.51 -3.62
C VAL A 141 10.87 6.44 -4.50
N LYS A 142 11.54 6.87 -5.56
CA LYS A 142 12.42 6.03 -6.40
C LYS A 142 13.83 6.59 -6.37
N ILE A 143 14.81 5.76 -6.04
CA ILE A 143 16.23 6.13 -6.07
C ILE A 143 16.89 5.40 -7.23
N THR A 144 17.47 6.13 -8.17
CA THR A 144 18.19 5.58 -9.34
C THR A 144 19.38 6.49 -9.66
N ASP A 145 20.53 5.89 -9.98
CA ASP A 145 21.73 6.63 -10.42
C ASP A 145 22.13 7.78 -9.48
N GLY A 146 22.03 7.55 -8.16
CA GLY A 146 22.33 8.54 -7.13
C GLY A 146 21.30 9.68 -6.99
N SER A 147 20.21 9.63 -7.76
CA SER A 147 19.13 10.62 -7.74
C SER A 147 17.90 10.10 -7.03
N ILE A 148 17.27 10.96 -6.23
CA ILE A 148 16.01 10.68 -5.52
C ILE A 148 14.87 11.35 -6.29
N HIS A 149 13.90 10.54 -6.73
CA HIS A 149 12.71 10.97 -7.45
C HIS A 149 11.46 10.71 -6.61
N THR A 150 10.49 11.62 -6.69
CA THR A 150 9.15 11.45 -6.12
C THR A 150 8.12 11.96 -7.13
N PHE A 151 6.95 11.35 -7.12
CA PHE A 151 5.89 11.61 -8.11
C PHE A 151 4.57 11.88 -7.38
N PRO A 152 4.50 12.95 -6.55
CA PRO A 152 3.34 13.21 -5.71
C PRO A 152 2.12 13.49 -6.57
N MET A 153 1.06 12.72 -6.37
CA MET A 153 -0.23 12.95 -7.03
C MET A 153 -1.09 13.86 -6.15
N LYS A 154 -1.65 14.92 -6.74
CA LYS A 154 -2.68 15.74 -6.09
C LYS A 154 -3.82 16.01 -7.06
N GLY A 155 -5.00 15.53 -6.68
CA GLY A 155 -6.19 15.55 -7.53
C GLY A 155 -6.31 14.26 -8.34
N THR A 156 -7.51 13.70 -8.38
CA THR A 156 -7.86 12.56 -9.22
C THR A 156 -9.00 13.03 -10.12
N VAL A 157 -8.76 13.06 -11.43
CA VAL A 157 -9.85 13.16 -12.40
C VAL A 157 -10.47 11.77 -12.54
N ASP A 158 -11.79 11.72 -12.73
CA ASP A 158 -12.51 10.48 -13.00
C ASP A 158 -11.92 9.78 -14.22
N ALA A 159 -11.46 8.54 -14.05
CA ALA A 159 -10.85 7.74 -15.12
C ALA A 159 -11.80 7.41 -16.29
N SER A 160 -13.11 7.69 -16.13
CA SER A 160 -14.09 7.58 -17.22
C SER A 160 -14.07 8.76 -18.21
N ILE A 161 -13.29 9.82 -17.92
CA ILE A 161 -13.16 10.99 -18.79
C ILE A 161 -11.98 10.78 -19.76
N PRO A 162 -12.16 10.94 -21.08
CA PRO A 162 -11.06 10.93 -22.04
C PRO A 162 -10.02 12.02 -21.70
N ASP A 163 -8.73 11.69 -21.78
CA ASP A 163 -7.59 12.59 -21.47
C ASP A 163 -7.49 13.03 -19.99
N ALA A 164 -7.94 12.20 -19.07
CA ALA A 164 -7.66 12.31 -17.63
C ALA A 164 -6.22 11.88 -17.29
N ALA A 165 -5.20 12.64 -17.72
CA ALA A 165 -3.80 12.43 -17.36
C ALA A 165 -3.07 13.76 -17.09
#